data_AF-F0T1D1-F1
#
_entry.id   AF-F0T1D1-F1
#
_cell.length_a   1.000
_cell.length_b   1.000
_cell.length_c   1.000
_cell.angle_alpha   90.00
_cell.angle_beta   90.00
_cell.angle_gamma   90.00
#
_symmetry.space_group_name_H-M   'P 1'
#
loop_
_entity.id
_entity.type
_entity.pdbx_description
1 polymer ?
#
loop_
_entity_poly.entity_id
_entity_poly.type
_entity_poly.pdbx_seq_one_letter_code
_entity_poly.pdbx_strand_id
1 'polypeptide(L)' 'MKNTTIFFYNILGGILIAIILLTVSFRNKISSQMFDRAMIMYGIVFGVIIITFLIKIIKSKM' A
#
# COMPACT_ATOMS: atom_id res chain seq x y z
N MET A 1 -4.52 -19.14 -12.46
CA MET A 1 -4.49 -17.67 -12.25
C MET A 1 -4.35 -17.22 -10.78
N LYS A 2 -4.41 -18.12 -9.77
CA LYS A 2 -4.26 -17.76 -8.34
C LYS A 2 -2.91 -17.08 -8.03
N ASN A 3 -1.80 -17.63 -8.54
CA ASN A 3 -0.46 -17.05 -8.35
C ASN A 3 -0.28 -15.69 -9.02
N THR A 4 -0.84 -15.47 -10.21
CA THR A 4 -0.75 -14.18 -10.92
C THR A 4 -1.40 -13.06 -10.12
N THR A 5 -2.50 -13.35 -9.43
CA THR A 5 -3.18 -12.34 -8.61
C THR A 5 -2.37 -12.01 -7.35
N ILE A 6 -1.82 -13.03 -6.68
CA ILE A 6 -0.95 -12.84 -5.51
C ILE A 6 0.28 -12.02 -5.90
N PHE A 7 0.88 -12.32 -7.05
CA PHE A 7 2.00 -11.56 -7.61
C PHE A 7 1.64 -10.08 -7.84
N PHE A 8 0.44 -9.80 -8.36
CA PHE A 8 -0.03 -8.43 -8.56
C PHE A 8 -0.18 -7.63 -7.26
N TYR A 9 -0.74 -8.23 -6.19
CA TYR A 9 -0.82 -7.57 -4.88
C TYR A 9 0.56 -7.30 -4.28
N ASN A 10 1.52 -8.19 -4.48
CA ASN A 10 2.90 -7.96 -4.05
C ASN A 10 3.55 -6.79 -4.80
N ILE A 11 3.36 -6.71 -6.12
CA ILE A 11 3.84 -5.56 -6.91
C ILE A 11 3.20 -4.26 -6.43
N LEU A 12 1.87 -4.24 -6.25
CA LEU A 12 1.17 -3.06 -5.74
C LEU A 12 1.67 -2.64 -4.35
N GLY A 13 1.88 -3.59 -3.45
CA GLY A 13 2.46 -3.34 -2.13
C GLY A 13 3.87 -2.74 -2.23
N GLY A 14 4.72 -3.30 -3.10
CA GLY A 14 6.07 -2.79 -3.35
C GLY A 14 6.09 -1.36 -3.90
N ILE A 15 5.22 -1.05 -4.88
CA ILE A 15 5.07 0.29 -5.44
C ILE A 15 4.64 1.28 -4.35
N LEU A 16 3.66 0.91 -3.51
CA LEU A 16 3.19 1.77 -2.44
C LEU A 16 4.29 2.05 -1.40
N ILE A 17 5.08 1.04 -1.02
CA ILE A 17 6.23 1.22 -0.13
C ILE A 17 7.26 2.18 -0.74
N ALA A 18 7.56 2.04 -2.04
CA ALA A 18 8.48 2.95 -2.74
C ALA A 18 7.98 4.40 -2.71
N ILE A 19 6.68 4.63 -2.93
CA ILE A 19 6.06 5.96 -2.85
C ILE A 19 6.16 6.54 -1.42
N ILE A 20 5.91 5.73 -0.39
CA ILE A 20 6.04 6.15 1.01
C ILE A 20 7.49 6.58 1.30
N LEU A 21 8.47 5.76 0.91
CA LEU A 21 9.90 6.05 1.12
C LEU A 21 10.32 7.34 0.39
N LEU A 22 9.85 7.55 -0.83
CA LEU A 22 10.07 8.81 -1.55
C LEU A 22 9.45 9.99 -0.80
N THR A 23 8.22 9.85 -0.32
CA THR A 23 7.53 10.92 0.41
C THR A 23 8.25 11.27 1.71
N VAL A 24 8.73 10.27 2.44
CA VAL A 24 9.56 10.46 3.65
C VAL A 24 10.87 11.15 3.30
N SER A 25 11.51 10.80 2.19
CA SER A 25 12.75 11.44 1.71
C SER A 25 12.55 12.91 1.37
N PHE A 26 11.34 13.30 0.93
CA PHE A 26 10.98 14.68 0.65
C PHE A 26 10.29 15.41 1.81
N ARG A 27 10.25 14.83 3.02
CA ARG A 27 9.57 15.42 4.19
C ARG A 27 9.94 16.88 4.43
N ASN A 28 11.21 17.24 4.28
CA ASN A 28 11.69 18.61 4.51
C ASN A 28 11.30 19.61 3.41
N LYS A 29 10.81 19.13 2.27
CA LYS A 29 10.36 19.95 1.13
C LYS A 29 8.84 20.13 1.07
N ILE A 30 8.10 19.46 1.94
CA ILE A 30 6.64 19.43 1.97
C ILE A 30 6.18 20.03 3.31
N SER A 31 5.05 20.74 3.33
CA SER A 31 4.50 21.24 4.60
C SER A 31 4.11 20.07 5.51
N SER A 32 4.24 20.23 6.83
CA SER A 32 3.90 19.18 7.80
C SER A 32 2.46 18.69 7.61
N GLN A 33 1.52 19.60 7.40
CA GLN A 33 0.11 19.26 7.19
C GLN A 33 -0.13 18.44 5.92
N MET A 34 0.59 18.73 4.82
CA MET A 34 0.48 17.93 3.59
C MET A 34 1.13 16.55 3.76
N PHE A 35 2.26 16.49 4.45
CA PHE A 35 2.93 15.23 4.77
C PHE A 35 2.05 14.32 5.63
N ASP A 36 1.46 14.85 6.70
CA ASP A 36 0.60 14.08 7.60
C ASP A 36 -0.64 13.53 6.88
N ARG A 37 -1.28 14.36 6.03
CA ARG A 37 -2.40 13.92 5.18
C ARG A 37 -2.00 12.83 4.21
N ALA A 38 -0.82 12.95 3.57
CA ALA A 38 -0.30 11.94 2.66
C ALA A 38 -0.03 10.61 3.39
N MET A 39 0.62 10.66 4.56
CA MET A 39 0.92 9.46 5.35
C MET A 39 -0.35 8.75 5.83
N ILE A 40 -1.38 9.49 6.26
CA ILE A 40 -2.70 8.92 6.61
C ILE A 40 -3.33 8.25 5.39
N MET A 41 -3.34 8.92 4.24
CA MET A 41 -3.89 8.37 3.01
C MET A 41 -3.17 7.10 2.58
N TYR A 42 -1.83 7.07 2.64
CA TYR A 42 -1.05 5.87 2.34
C TYR A 42 -1.34 4.73 3.31
N GLY A 43 -1.51 5.02 4.60
CA GLY A 43 -1.91 4.03 5.60
C GLY A 43 -3.28 3.40 5.28
N ILE A 44 -4.27 4.21 4.89
CA ILE A 44 -5.59 3.71 4.47
C ILE A 44 -5.47 2.83 3.24
N VAL A 45 -4.77 3.27 2.20
CA VAL A 45 -4.58 2.50 0.96
C VAL A 45 -3.88 1.17 1.24
N PHE A 46 -2.82 1.19 2.06
CA PHE A 46 -2.10 -0.01 2.46
C PHE A 46 -3.00 -1.00 3.22
N GLY A 47 -3.82 -0.50 4.15
CA GLY A 47 -4.80 -1.30 4.87
C GLY A 47 -5.81 -1.98 3.94
N VAL A 48 -6.36 -1.24 2.96
CA VAL A 48 -7.29 -1.79 1.96
C VAL A 48 -6.64 -2.91 1.14
N ILE A 49 -5.39 -2.72 0.72
CA ILE A 49 -4.63 -3.74 -0.04
C ILE A 49 -4.48 -5.02 0.79
N ILE A 50 -4.09 -4.91 2.07
CA ILE A 50 -3.93 -6.05 2.97
C ILE A 50 -5.26 -6.78 3.18
N ILE A 51 -6.33 -6.05 3.52
CA ILE A 51 -7.64 -6.64 3.77
C ILE A 51 -8.12 -7.39 2.53
N THR A 52 -8.02 -6.77 1.36
CA THR A 52 -8.42 -7.38 0.08
C THR A 52 -7.61 -8.64 -0.22
N PHE A 53 -6.30 -8.61 0.06
CA PHE A 53 -5.42 -9.75 -0.10
C PHE A 53 -5.81 -10.91 0.81
N LEU A 54 -6.08 -10.64 2.09
CA LEU A 54 -6.51 -11.64 3.08
C LEU A 54 -7.85 -12.28 2.70
N ILE A 55 -8.86 -11.47 2.33
CA ILE A 55 -10.16 -11.98 1.87
C ILE A 55 -9.96 -12.93 0.69
N LYS A 56 -9.07 -12.58 -0.25
CA LYS A 56 -8.83 -13.40 -1.42
C LYS A 56 -8.08 -14.70 -1.10
N ILE A 57 -7.15 -14.68 -0.15
CA ILE A 57 -6.51 -15.90 0.37
C ILE A 57 -7.56 -16.84 0.98
N ILE A 58 -8.43 -16.31 1.86
CA ILE A 58 -9.47 -17.10 2.52
C ILE A 58 -10.44 -17.70 1.50
N LYS A 59 -10.95 -16.87 0.57
CA LYS A 59 -11.86 -17.32 -0.49
C LYS A 59 -11.22 -18.33 -1.44
N SER A 60 -9.91 -18.28 -1.64
CA SER A 60 -9.19 -19.23 -2.49
C SER A 60 -8.98 -20.60 -1.82
N LYS A 61 -9.19 -20.69 -0.49
CA LYS A 61 -9.01 -21.90 0.32
C LYS A 61 -10.34 -22.64 0.59
N MET A 62 -11.47 -21.92 0.63
CA MET A 62 -12.82 -22.50 0.54
C MET A 62 -13.11 -22.98 -0.88
#